data_AF-A0A366WDH9-F1
#
_entry.id   AF-A0A366WDH9-F1
#
_cell.length_a   1.000
_cell.length_b   1.000
_cell.length_c   1.000
_cell.angle_alpha   90.00
_cell.angle_beta   90.00
_cell.angle_gamma   90.00
#
_symmetry.space_group_name_H-M   'P 1'
#
loop_
_entity.id
_entity.type
_entity.pdbx_description
1 polymer ?
#
loop_
_entity_poly.entity_id
_entity_poly.type
_entity_poly.pdbx_seq_one_letter_code
_entity_poly.pdbx_strand_id
1 'polypeptide(L)'
;MVISALLTGCAHPIIISPDEQKISSNLSSNDNREYTVGYYISPKDKALEVTTLGGGGDNVRYYPYRDIEKGYKAMLSNVFVSVTKLDSIDKSDSQLQNKIDLILTPKIITTSGSTGFFTWPPTNFSVDLTNTITSVDGKIISEPRAVGTGGASTSEKLSEHGIAGRRAIEDALLKSQVMLFNVELPQKKNSTNLVKSAKKESSDASILERLKSLKELKDSGLINEEEFKSKKKEIIESL
;
A
#
# COMPACT_ATOMS: atom_id res chain seq x y z
N MET A 1 11.76 49.24 -26.28
CA MET A 1 11.38 48.52 -25.04
C MET A 1 9.94 48.06 -25.23
N VAL A 2 9.75 46.81 -25.68
CA VAL A 2 8.41 46.23 -25.86
C VAL A 2 7.95 45.76 -24.49
N ILE A 3 6.92 46.40 -23.95
CA ILE A 3 6.26 45.96 -22.72
C ILE A 3 5.40 44.76 -23.11
N SER A 4 5.94 43.55 -22.93
CA SER A 4 5.14 42.32 -22.98
C SER A 4 4.27 42.28 -21.73
N ALA A 5 2.97 42.55 -21.91
CA ALA A 5 1.96 42.26 -20.91
C ALA A 5 1.93 40.75 -20.67
N LEU A 6 2.33 40.31 -19.47
CA LEU A 6 2.08 38.95 -19.00
C LEU A 6 0.56 38.82 -18.82
N LEU A 7 -0.11 38.18 -19.79
CA LEU A 7 -1.51 37.79 -19.69
C LEU A 7 -1.62 36.74 -18.57
N THR A 8 -1.88 37.18 -17.35
CA THR A 8 -2.22 36.29 -16.24
C THR A 8 -3.64 35.77 -16.46
N GLY A 9 -3.79 34.64 -17.13
CA GLY A 9 -5.07 33.92 -17.22
C GLY A 9 -5.57 33.57 -15.82
N CYS A 10 -6.89 33.64 -15.62
CA CYS A 10 -7.51 33.32 -14.32
C CYS A 10 -7.30 31.84 -14.00
N ALA A 11 -6.95 31.51 -12.77
CA ALA A 11 -6.91 30.13 -12.29
C ALA A 11 -8.26 29.76 -11.66
N HIS A 12 -9.04 28.91 -12.31
CA HIS A 12 -10.37 28.53 -11.83
C HIS A 12 -10.27 27.28 -10.93
N PRO A 13 -10.89 27.28 -9.73
CA PRO A 13 -10.86 26.11 -8.87
C PRO A 13 -11.73 25.00 -9.46
N ILE A 14 -11.20 23.76 -9.44
CA ILE A 14 -11.95 22.56 -9.80
C ILE A 14 -11.75 21.49 -8.72
N ILE A 15 -12.66 20.51 -8.67
CA ILE A 15 -12.54 19.32 -7.82
C ILE A 15 -12.35 18.12 -8.74
N ILE A 16 -11.31 17.34 -8.48
CA ILE A 16 -10.98 16.16 -9.31
C ILE A 16 -11.20 14.84 -8.58
N SER A 17 -11.90 14.85 -7.44
CA SER A 17 -12.17 13.65 -6.65
C SER A 17 -12.87 12.55 -7.46
N PRO A 18 -12.43 11.28 -7.32
CA PRO A 18 -13.06 10.14 -7.98
C PRO A 18 -14.47 9.90 -7.45
N ASP A 19 -15.31 9.28 -8.28
CA ASP A 19 -16.49 8.59 -7.80
C ASP A 19 -16.05 7.26 -7.16
N GLU A 20 -16.15 7.17 -5.82
CA GLU A 20 -15.73 6.00 -5.05
C GLU A 20 -16.46 4.72 -5.50
N GLN A 21 -17.69 4.84 -6.01
CA GLN A 21 -18.46 3.68 -6.48
C GLN A 21 -17.86 3.06 -7.74
N LYS A 22 -17.07 3.82 -8.51
CA LYS A 22 -16.34 3.33 -9.69
C LYS A 22 -14.99 2.73 -9.35
N ILE A 23 -14.52 2.90 -8.11
CA ILE A 23 -13.30 2.28 -7.61
C ILE A 23 -13.67 0.91 -7.01
N SER A 24 -14.33 0.09 -7.81
CA SER A 24 -14.71 -1.27 -7.43
C SER A 24 -13.62 -2.27 -7.82
N SER A 25 -13.55 -3.36 -7.06
CA SER A 25 -12.65 -4.46 -7.39
C SER A 25 -13.17 -5.21 -8.63
N ASN A 26 -12.35 -5.27 -9.68
CA ASN A 26 -12.50 -6.27 -10.75
C ASN A 26 -11.75 -7.57 -10.42
N LEU A 27 -11.09 -7.62 -9.25
CA LEU A 27 -10.41 -8.77 -8.69
C LEU A 27 -11.42 -9.54 -7.82
N SER A 28 -11.38 -10.87 -7.82
CA SER A 28 -12.27 -11.67 -6.97
C SER A 28 -12.02 -11.32 -5.49
N SER A 29 -13.08 -11.14 -4.69
CA SER A 29 -12.96 -10.74 -3.28
C SER A 29 -12.19 -11.73 -2.39
N ASN A 30 -11.94 -12.94 -2.90
CA ASN A 30 -11.11 -13.95 -2.22
C ASN A 30 -9.61 -13.83 -2.56
N ASP A 31 -9.22 -12.90 -3.43
CA ASP A 31 -7.85 -12.79 -3.94
C ASP A 31 -7.05 -11.66 -3.25
N ASN A 32 -7.64 -10.93 -2.29
CA ASN A 32 -6.91 -9.88 -1.58
C ASN A 32 -5.58 -10.40 -1.04
N ARG A 33 -4.52 -9.65 -1.28
CA ARG A 33 -3.18 -10.00 -0.81
C ARG A 33 -3.15 -9.91 0.69
N GLU A 34 -2.63 -10.96 1.34
CA GLU A 34 -2.56 -11.10 2.79
C GLU A 34 -1.52 -10.16 3.45
N TYR A 35 -1.51 -8.87 3.13
CA TYR A 35 -0.73 -7.84 3.82
C TYR A 35 -1.67 -6.84 4.49
N THR A 36 -1.34 -6.45 5.72
CA THR A 36 -1.89 -5.26 6.35
C THR A 36 -1.01 -4.08 5.97
N VAL A 37 -1.61 -3.10 5.31
CA VAL A 37 -0.87 -1.95 4.80
C VAL A 37 -1.28 -0.67 5.49
N GLY A 38 -0.27 0.16 5.76
CA GLY A 38 -0.45 1.55 6.13
C GLY A 38 -0.30 2.40 4.88
N TYR A 39 -1.12 3.44 4.70
CA TYR A 39 -0.81 4.47 3.71
C TYR A 39 -0.59 5.82 4.36
N TYR A 40 0.35 6.57 3.81
CA TYR A 40 0.72 7.88 4.32
C TYR A 40 0.69 8.93 3.21
N ILE A 41 -0.03 10.02 3.45
CA ILE A 41 -0.01 11.25 2.66
C ILE A 41 0.34 12.36 3.65
N SER A 42 1.47 13.04 3.42
CA SER A 42 1.92 14.06 4.36
C SER A 42 0.93 15.24 4.43
N PRO A 43 0.84 15.96 5.58
CA PRO A 43 0.03 17.17 5.66
C PRO A 43 0.40 18.21 4.60
N LYS A 44 1.70 18.28 4.25
CA LYS A 44 2.23 19.14 3.19
C LYS A 44 1.66 18.75 1.82
N ASP A 45 1.69 17.47 1.47
CA ASP A 45 1.18 17.00 0.18
C ASP A 45 -0.34 17.18 0.09
N LYS A 46 -1.06 16.90 1.18
CA LYS A 46 -2.51 17.13 1.26
C LYS A 46 -2.90 18.61 1.07
N ALA A 47 -2.04 19.53 1.50
CA ALA A 47 -2.23 20.97 1.32
C ALA A 47 -1.69 21.50 -0.03
N LEU A 48 -1.05 20.66 -0.85
CA LEU A 48 -0.49 21.07 -2.12
C LEU A 48 -1.60 21.42 -3.12
N GLU A 49 -1.69 22.70 -3.46
CA GLU A 49 -2.48 23.18 -4.59
C GLU A 49 -1.62 23.15 -5.86
N VAL A 50 -2.14 22.53 -6.92
CA VAL A 50 -1.50 22.46 -8.23
C VAL A 50 -2.26 23.36 -9.19
N THR A 51 -1.52 24.08 -10.03
CA THR A 51 -2.08 24.86 -11.14
C THR A 51 -1.63 24.28 -12.48
N THR A 52 -2.57 23.97 -13.37
CA THR A 52 -2.30 23.49 -14.74
C THR A 52 -3.15 24.22 -15.77
N LEU A 53 -2.88 24.00 -17.06
CA LEU A 53 -3.64 24.61 -18.13
C LEU A 53 -5.08 24.08 -18.13
N GLY A 54 -6.06 24.97 -18.21
CA GLY A 54 -7.46 24.61 -18.44
C GLY A 54 -7.72 24.53 -19.94
N GLY A 55 -8.05 25.68 -20.52
CA GLY A 55 -8.32 25.89 -21.94
C GLY A 55 -8.60 27.37 -22.19
N GLY A 56 -8.40 27.84 -23.42
CA GLY A 56 -8.67 29.25 -23.74
C GLY A 56 -7.71 30.29 -23.13
N GLY A 57 -6.52 29.86 -22.69
CA GLY A 57 -5.56 30.73 -21.99
C GLY A 57 -5.77 30.81 -20.48
N ASP A 58 -6.82 30.18 -19.95
CA ASP A 58 -7.06 30.07 -18.51
C ASP A 58 -6.35 28.87 -17.87
N ASN A 59 -6.10 28.99 -16.57
CA ASN A 59 -5.56 27.94 -15.73
C ASN A 59 -6.66 27.30 -14.87
N VAL A 60 -6.36 26.15 -14.31
CA VAL A 60 -7.15 25.50 -13.26
C VAL A 60 -6.30 25.24 -12.03
N ARG A 61 -6.92 25.32 -10.85
CA ARG A 61 -6.29 24.97 -9.57
C ARG A 61 -7.08 23.90 -8.82
N TYR A 62 -6.39 22.98 -8.17
CA TYR A 62 -6.97 21.83 -7.46
C TYR A 62 -5.95 21.20 -6.50
N TYR A 63 -6.39 20.26 -5.67
CA TYR A 63 -5.58 19.64 -4.61
C TYR A 63 -5.48 18.13 -4.86
N PRO A 64 -4.51 17.65 -5.65
CA PRO A 64 -4.51 16.27 -6.15
C PRO A 64 -4.49 15.23 -5.03
N TYR A 65 -3.67 15.44 -4.00
CA TYR A 65 -3.55 14.54 -2.86
C TYR A 65 -4.79 14.52 -1.96
N ARG A 66 -5.41 15.68 -1.75
CA ARG A 66 -6.64 15.79 -0.97
C ARG A 66 -7.80 15.13 -1.70
N ASP A 67 -7.90 15.39 -3.00
CA ASP A 67 -9.04 14.99 -3.80
C ASP A 67 -9.03 13.48 -4.08
N ILE A 68 -7.85 12.84 -4.18
CA ILE A 68 -7.71 11.39 -4.42
C ILE A 68 -7.89 10.51 -3.18
N GLU A 69 -7.67 11.04 -1.97
CA GLU A 69 -7.41 10.25 -0.74
C GLU A 69 -8.45 9.15 -0.47
N LYS A 70 -9.74 9.46 -0.64
CA LYS A 70 -10.82 8.48 -0.44
C LYS A 70 -10.77 7.34 -1.46
N GLY A 71 -10.64 7.67 -2.74
CA GLY A 71 -10.48 6.68 -3.81
C GLY A 71 -9.19 5.88 -3.69
N TYR A 72 -8.10 6.50 -3.21
CA TYR A 72 -6.86 5.80 -2.92
C TYR A 72 -7.04 4.75 -1.83
N LYS A 73 -7.70 5.09 -0.73
CA LYS A 73 -8.05 4.13 0.32
C LYS A 73 -8.91 2.99 -0.21
N ALA A 74 -9.95 3.30 -0.98
CA ALA A 74 -10.83 2.29 -1.57
C ALA A 74 -10.06 1.32 -2.48
N MET A 75 -9.21 1.85 -3.37
CA MET A 75 -8.35 1.07 -4.24
C MET A 75 -7.42 0.13 -3.46
N LEU A 76 -6.78 0.62 -2.39
CA LEU A 76 -5.94 -0.23 -1.54
C LEU A 76 -6.76 -1.33 -0.84
N SER A 77 -7.98 -1.03 -0.41
CA SER A 77 -8.87 -2.01 0.24
C SER A 77 -9.35 -3.10 -0.72
N ASN A 78 -9.31 -2.86 -2.03
CA ASN A 78 -9.56 -3.87 -3.04
C ASN A 78 -8.34 -4.79 -3.27
N VAL A 79 -7.12 -4.36 -2.91
CA VAL A 79 -5.89 -5.13 -3.14
C VAL A 79 -5.44 -5.88 -1.89
N PHE A 80 -5.56 -5.26 -0.72
CA PHE A 80 -4.98 -5.75 0.53
C PHE A 80 -6.06 -6.12 1.54
N VAL A 81 -5.77 -7.08 2.42
CA VAL A 81 -6.73 -7.53 3.44
C VAL A 81 -7.05 -6.48 4.51
N SER A 82 -6.14 -5.54 4.76
CA SER A 82 -6.35 -4.48 5.74
C SER A 82 -5.59 -3.22 5.35
N VAL A 83 -6.24 -2.06 5.46
CA VAL A 83 -5.70 -0.76 5.08
C VAL A 83 -5.97 0.25 6.19
N THR A 84 -4.92 0.87 6.69
CA THR A 84 -5.00 1.93 7.72
C THR A 84 -4.33 3.20 7.21
N LYS A 85 -4.94 4.35 7.47
CA LYS A 85 -4.29 5.64 7.24
C LYS A 85 -3.29 5.87 8.38
N LEU A 86 -2.07 6.24 8.03
CA LEU A 86 -1.05 6.64 8.98
C LEU A 86 -1.00 8.16 9.16
N ASP A 87 -0.77 8.60 10.38
CA ASP A 87 -0.55 10.02 10.71
C ASP A 87 0.93 10.41 10.60
N SER A 88 1.85 9.46 10.80
CA SER A 88 3.28 9.59 10.53
C SER A 88 3.89 8.29 10.00
N ILE A 89 5.08 8.40 9.40
CA ILE A 89 5.95 7.27 9.05
C ILE A 89 7.13 7.13 10.03
N ASP A 90 7.14 7.91 11.11
CA ASP A 90 8.17 7.82 12.15
C ASP A 90 8.05 6.50 12.91
N LYS A 91 9.18 5.83 13.15
CA LYS A 91 9.22 4.52 13.84
C LYS A 91 8.62 4.53 15.25
N SER A 92 8.52 5.69 15.88
CA SER A 92 7.88 5.87 17.19
C SER A 92 6.34 5.90 17.13
N ASP A 93 5.74 5.95 15.94
CA ASP A 93 4.29 5.91 15.76
C ASP A 93 3.74 4.55 16.21
N SER A 94 2.80 4.60 17.15
CA SER A 94 2.18 3.42 17.74
C SER A 94 1.39 2.58 16.71
N GLN A 95 0.95 3.17 15.61
CA GLN A 95 0.26 2.47 14.52
C GLN A 95 1.23 1.55 13.74
N LEU A 96 2.50 1.95 13.59
CA LEU A 96 3.53 1.15 12.92
C LEU A 96 4.01 -0.04 13.75
N GLN A 97 3.98 0.09 15.08
CA GLN A 97 4.64 -0.83 15.99
C GLN A 97 4.01 -2.23 16.08
N ASN A 98 2.74 -2.44 15.68
CA ASN A 98 2.07 -3.72 15.98
C ASN A 98 1.16 -4.32 14.89
N LYS A 99 0.94 -3.68 13.74
CA LYS A 99 -0.07 -4.17 12.78
C LYS A 99 0.23 -3.95 11.29
N ILE A 100 1.27 -3.21 10.92
CA ILE A 100 1.54 -2.88 9.51
C ILE A 100 2.69 -3.73 8.96
N ASP A 101 2.46 -4.41 7.84
CA ASP A 101 3.49 -5.14 7.11
C ASP A 101 4.25 -4.20 6.15
N LEU A 102 3.53 -3.28 5.50
CA LEU A 102 4.03 -2.41 4.44
C LEU A 102 3.45 -1.00 4.55
N ILE A 103 4.25 0.00 4.20
CA ILE A 103 3.82 1.40 4.11
C ILE A 103 3.79 1.80 2.64
N LEU A 104 2.66 2.34 2.18
CA LEU A 104 2.49 2.89 0.85
C LEU A 104 2.41 4.42 0.89
N THR A 105 3.23 5.07 0.07
CA THR A 105 3.24 6.53 -0.06
C THR A 105 3.02 6.89 -1.54
N PRO A 106 1.88 7.53 -1.88
CA PRO A 106 1.63 7.94 -3.25
C PRO A 106 2.44 9.18 -3.62
N LYS A 107 2.92 9.23 -4.85
CA LYS A 107 3.43 10.43 -5.51
C LYS A 107 2.57 10.71 -6.74
N ILE A 108 2.10 11.95 -6.86
CA ILE A 108 1.11 12.33 -7.87
C ILE A 108 1.65 13.47 -8.71
N ILE A 109 1.65 13.29 -10.03
CA ILE A 109 1.94 14.35 -11.00
C ILE A 109 0.74 14.45 -11.94
N THR A 110 0.26 15.67 -12.19
CA THR A 110 -0.90 15.91 -13.04
C THR A 110 -0.56 16.84 -14.19
N THR A 111 -1.19 16.60 -15.34
CA THR A 111 -1.19 17.56 -16.45
C THR A 111 -2.59 17.67 -17.02
N SER A 112 -2.94 18.83 -17.57
CA SER A 112 -4.25 19.05 -18.18
C SER A 112 -4.18 20.04 -19.33
N GLY A 113 -5.21 20.04 -20.16
CA GLY A 113 -5.38 21.01 -21.24
C GLY A 113 -6.59 20.73 -22.11
N SER A 114 -6.73 21.52 -23.16
CA SER A 114 -7.78 21.41 -24.16
C SER A 114 -7.19 21.55 -25.56
N THR A 115 -7.75 20.84 -26.55
CA THR A 115 -7.30 20.90 -27.95
C THR A 115 -7.82 22.13 -28.70
N GLY A 116 -8.69 22.94 -28.09
CA GLY A 116 -9.29 24.15 -28.68
C GLY A 116 -8.90 25.45 -27.98
N PHE A 117 -8.92 26.55 -28.75
CA PHE A 117 -8.35 27.85 -28.37
C PHE A 117 -9.21 28.70 -27.42
N PHE A 118 -10.41 28.27 -26.97
CA PHE A 118 -11.34 29.21 -26.31
C PHE A 118 -12.24 28.75 -25.14
N THR A 119 -12.11 27.56 -24.54
CA THR A 119 -13.00 27.26 -23.38
C THR A 119 -12.36 26.36 -22.32
N TRP A 120 -12.08 26.94 -21.16
CA TRP A 120 -12.13 26.23 -19.87
C TRP A 120 -13.52 25.56 -19.71
N PRO A 121 -13.64 24.42 -19.02
CA PRO A 121 -12.63 23.58 -18.34
C PRO A 121 -11.75 22.72 -19.27
N PRO A 122 -10.69 22.07 -18.73
CA PRO A 122 -9.84 21.16 -19.52
C PRO A 122 -10.64 19.97 -20.05
N THR A 123 -10.46 19.64 -21.33
CA THR A 123 -11.07 18.46 -21.95
C THR A 123 -10.19 17.21 -21.83
N ASN A 124 -8.92 17.37 -21.50
CA ASN A 124 -7.97 16.28 -21.31
C ASN A 124 -7.21 16.47 -20.00
N PHE A 125 -6.97 15.36 -19.31
CA PHE A 125 -6.25 15.33 -18.07
C PHE A 125 -5.44 14.02 -17.99
N SER A 126 -4.25 14.07 -17.40
CA SER A 126 -3.48 12.89 -17.05
C SER A 126 -3.02 12.95 -15.59
N VAL A 127 -2.94 11.76 -14.99
CA VAL A 127 -2.51 11.55 -13.62
C VAL A 127 -1.46 10.46 -13.65
N ASP A 128 -0.25 10.80 -13.24
CA ASP A 128 0.82 9.86 -12.97
C ASP A 128 0.83 9.58 -11.46
N LEU A 129 0.46 8.35 -11.10
CA LEU A 129 0.41 7.85 -9.74
C LEU A 129 1.50 6.81 -9.54
N THR A 130 2.53 7.16 -8.77
CA THR A 130 3.58 6.23 -8.35
C THR A 130 3.35 5.85 -6.88
N ASN A 131 3.37 4.56 -6.56
CA ASN A 131 3.21 4.08 -5.20
C ASN A 131 4.56 3.62 -4.67
N THR A 132 5.16 4.36 -3.74
CA THR A 132 6.38 3.89 -3.07
C THR A 132 5.96 2.90 -1.99
N ILE A 133 6.39 1.65 -2.11
CA ILE A 133 6.13 0.58 -1.14
C ILE A 133 7.39 0.39 -0.31
N THR A 134 7.26 0.53 1.01
CA THR A 134 8.38 0.37 1.94
C THR A 134 8.05 -0.64 3.04
N SER A 135 9.07 -1.28 3.60
CA SER A 135 8.93 -1.99 4.87
C SER A 135 8.83 -0.99 6.03
N VAL A 136 8.37 -1.46 7.19
CA VAL A 136 8.36 -0.67 8.44
C VAL A 136 9.74 -0.14 8.85
N ASP A 137 10.82 -0.75 8.36
CA ASP A 137 12.19 -0.31 8.61
C ASP A 137 12.62 0.87 7.72
N GLY A 138 11.81 1.23 6.73
CA GLY A 138 12.08 2.28 5.74
C GLY A 138 12.74 1.77 4.46
N LYS A 139 12.90 0.45 4.27
CA LYS A 139 13.50 -0.10 3.05
C LYS A 139 12.48 -0.06 1.91
N ILE A 140 12.85 0.55 0.79
CA ILE A 140 12.05 0.51 -0.45
C ILE A 140 12.02 -0.93 -0.98
N ILE A 141 10.81 -1.41 -1.23
CA ILE A 141 10.50 -2.74 -1.78
C ILE A 141 10.21 -2.62 -3.27
N SER A 142 9.35 -1.68 -3.65
CA SER A 142 8.95 -1.45 -5.05
C SER A 142 8.32 -0.07 -5.23
N GLU A 143 8.24 0.39 -6.48
CA GLU A 143 7.67 1.68 -6.86
C GLU A 143 6.75 1.56 -8.10
N PRO A 144 5.66 0.74 -8.05
CA PRO A 144 4.77 0.60 -9.20
C PRO A 144 4.12 1.93 -9.58
N ARG A 145 4.14 2.21 -10.89
CA ARG A 145 3.65 3.44 -11.51
C ARG A 145 2.48 3.15 -12.43
N ALA A 146 1.41 3.92 -12.30
CA ALA A 146 0.24 3.88 -13.17
C ALA A 146 -0.04 5.28 -13.74
N VAL A 147 -0.33 5.34 -15.04
CA VAL A 147 -0.74 6.59 -15.70
C VAL A 147 -2.20 6.49 -16.11
N GLY A 148 -3.02 7.34 -15.49
CA GLY A 148 -4.42 7.53 -15.80
C GLY A 148 -4.63 8.69 -16.77
N THR A 149 -5.68 8.57 -17.59
CA THR A 149 -6.09 9.59 -18.55
C THR A 149 -7.60 9.81 -18.46
N GLY A 150 -8.03 11.05 -18.64
CA GLY A 150 -9.44 11.41 -18.59
C GLY A 150 -9.79 12.43 -19.66
N GLY A 151 -10.89 12.15 -20.36
CA GLY A 151 -11.46 13.02 -21.37
C GLY A 151 -12.80 13.60 -20.94
N ALA A 152 -13.15 14.77 -21.46
CA ALA A 152 -14.45 15.39 -21.31
C ALA A 152 -14.94 15.94 -22.65
N SER A 153 -16.21 15.71 -22.98
CA SER A 153 -16.87 16.42 -24.06
C SER A 153 -17.20 17.87 -23.66
N THR A 154 -17.52 18.70 -24.66
CA THR A 154 -17.87 20.12 -24.45
C THR A 154 -19.12 20.33 -23.61
N SER A 155 -20.11 19.42 -23.67
CA SER A 155 -21.32 19.51 -22.85
C SER A 155 -21.06 19.11 -21.40
N GLU A 156 -20.32 18.03 -21.18
CA GLU A 156 -20.01 17.51 -19.83
C GLU A 156 -19.20 18.48 -18.99
N LYS A 157 -18.26 19.20 -19.61
CA LYS A 157 -17.41 20.15 -18.89
C LYS A 157 -18.20 21.35 -18.35
N LEU A 158 -19.31 21.74 -18.98
CA LEU A 158 -20.16 22.85 -18.52
C LEU A 158 -20.97 22.49 -17.26
N SER A 159 -21.32 21.22 -17.08
CA SER A 159 -22.00 20.74 -15.87
C SER A 159 -21.00 20.42 -14.76
N GLU A 160 -19.83 19.88 -15.10
CA GLU A 160 -18.85 19.42 -14.12
C GLU A 160 -17.41 19.77 -14.53
N HIS A 161 -16.91 20.88 -13.99
CA HIS A 161 -15.64 21.47 -14.41
C HIS A 161 -14.39 20.60 -14.18
N GLY A 162 -14.48 19.61 -13.28
CA GLY A 162 -13.39 18.69 -12.96
C GLY A 162 -13.49 17.31 -13.60
N ILE A 163 -14.48 17.06 -14.48
CA ILE A 163 -14.79 15.70 -14.95
C ILE A 163 -13.61 14.99 -15.64
N ALA A 164 -12.81 15.70 -16.43
CA ALA A 164 -11.62 15.11 -17.04
C ALA A 164 -10.59 14.66 -15.98
N GLY A 165 -10.36 15.48 -14.95
CA GLY A 165 -9.45 15.15 -13.84
C GLY A 165 -9.97 13.98 -13.00
N ARG A 166 -11.28 13.97 -12.71
CA ARG A 166 -11.93 12.85 -12.03
C ARG A 166 -11.72 11.53 -12.76
N ARG A 167 -12.01 11.50 -14.07
CA ARG A 167 -11.83 10.30 -14.90
C ARG A 167 -10.38 9.85 -14.95
N ALA A 168 -9.43 10.80 -15.00
CA ALA A 168 -8.00 10.47 -14.97
C ALA A 168 -7.57 9.86 -13.64
N ILE A 169 -8.10 10.34 -12.51
CA ILE A 169 -7.86 9.74 -11.19
C ILE A 169 -8.47 8.33 -11.12
N GLU A 170 -9.72 8.17 -11.55
CA GLU A 170 -10.39 6.86 -11.58
C GLU A 170 -9.58 5.84 -12.38
N ASP A 171 -9.14 6.20 -13.59
CA ASP A 171 -8.31 5.37 -14.45
C ASP A 171 -6.94 5.05 -13.83
N ALA A 172 -6.27 6.02 -13.21
CA ALA A 172 -4.99 5.80 -12.51
C ALA A 172 -5.12 4.85 -11.31
N LEU A 173 -6.21 4.96 -10.54
CA LEU A 173 -6.50 4.09 -9.41
C LEU A 173 -6.78 2.65 -9.86
N LEU A 174 -7.63 2.47 -10.88
CA LEU A 174 -7.93 1.13 -11.42
C LEU A 174 -6.69 0.45 -12.00
N LYS A 175 -5.83 1.19 -12.70
CA LYS A 175 -4.53 0.67 -13.17
C LYS A 175 -3.59 0.37 -12.01
N SER A 176 -3.54 1.21 -10.99
CA SER A 176 -2.74 0.97 -9.78
C SER A 176 -3.17 -0.29 -9.05
N GLN A 177 -4.48 -0.59 -8.98
CA GLN A 177 -5.00 -1.82 -8.41
C GLN A 177 -4.37 -3.06 -9.07
N VAL A 178 -4.34 -3.09 -10.41
CA VAL A 178 -3.72 -4.19 -11.17
C VAL A 178 -2.21 -4.27 -10.91
N MET A 179 -1.51 -3.14 -10.88
CA MET A 179 -0.06 -3.12 -10.63
C MET A 179 0.28 -3.60 -9.22
N LEU A 180 -0.45 -3.14 -8.20
CA LEU A 180 -0.25 -3.50 -6.80
C LEU A 180 -0.67 -4.95 -6.52
N PHE A 181 -1.61 -5.50 -7.28
CA PHE A 181 -1.95 -6.92 -7.19
C PHE A 181 -0.79 -7.80 -7.68
N ASN A 182 -0.16 -7.41 -8.79
CA ASN A 182 0.88 -8.21 -9.45
C ASN A 182 2.32 -7.91 -8.99
N VAL A 183 2.56 -6.84 -8.23
CA VAL A 183 3.91 -6.48 -7.79
C VAL A 183 4.49 -7.55 -6.86
N GLU A 184 5.77 -7.88 -7.05
CA GLU A 184 6.48 -8.78 -6.16
C GLU A 184 6.61 -8.14 -4.76
N LEU A 185 6.09 -8.82 -3.74
CA LEU A 185 6.21 -8.40 -2.35
C LEU A 185 6.98 -9.47 -1.55
N PRO A 186 7.67 -9.08 -0.46
CA PRO A 186 8.43 -10.01 0.35
C PRO A 186 7.51 -11.06 0.92
N GLN A 187 7.79 -12.34 0.65
CA GLN A 187 7.02 -13.45 1.22
C GLN A 187 6.86 -13.25 2.73
N LYS A 188 5.61 -13.24 3.21
CA LYS A 188 5.37 -13.31 4.65
C LYS A 188 6.07 -14.57 5.14
N LYS A 189 7.10 -14.41 5.98
CA LYS A 189 7.68 -15.56 6.68
C LYS A 189 6.52 -16.17 7.45
N ASN A 190 6.04 -17.33 7.00
CA ASN A 190 4.99 -18.06 7.69
C ASN A 190 5.43 -18.27 9.15
N SER A 191 4.86 -17.48 10.06
CA SER A 191 5.08 -17.58 11.51
C SER A 191 4.67 -18.95 12.05
N THR A 192 4.05 -19.79 11.23
CA THR A 192 3.78 -21.22 11.48
C THR A 192 5.05 -22.06 11.65
N ASN A 193 6.22 -21.61 11.17
CA ASN A 193 7.49 -22.32 11.35
C ASN A 193 8.31 -21.89 12.59
N LEU A 194 8.03 -20.70 13.17
CA LEU A 194 8.72 -20.24 14.39
C LEU A 194 8.20 -20.96 15.64
N VAL A 195 6.92 -21.33 15.66
CA VAL A 195 6.33 -22.11 16.78
C VAL A 195 6.78 -23.57 16.74
N LYS A 196 6.99 -24.17 15.55
CA LYS A 196 7.52 -25.54 15.44
C LYS A 196 9.01 -25.65 15.75
N SER A 197 9.84 -24.67 15.37
CA SER A 197 11.28 -24.70 15.67
C SER A 197 11.57 -24.48 17.16
N ALA A 198 10.90 -23.52 17.81
CA ALA A 198 11.10 -23.27 19.23
C ALA A 198 10.55 -24.40 20.12
N LYS A 199 9.43 -25.04 19.72
CA LYS A 199 8.86 -26.17 20.47
C LYS A 199 9.71 -27.44 20.28
N LYS A 200 10.26 -27.67 19.07
CA LYS A 200 11.16 -28.79 18.77
C LYS A 200 12.54 -28.64 19.43
N GLU A 201 13.14 -27.44 19.41
CA GLU A 201 14.41 -27.20 20.11
C GLU A 201 14.26 -27.32 21.64
N SER A 202 13.13 -26.87 22.23
CA SER A 202 12.90 -27.06 23.68
C SER A 202 12.56 -28.51 24.06
N SER A 203 11.90 -29.28 23.18
CA SER A 203 11.63 -30.70 23.42
C SER A 203 12.89 -31.55 23.25
N ASP A 204 13.70 -31.28 22.24
CA ASP A 204 14.94 -32.02 21.97
C ASP A 204 15.97 -31.76 23.09
N ALA A 205 16.07 -30.52 23.59
CA ALA A 205 16.91 -30.20 24.76
C ALA A 205 16.41 -30.88 26.05
N SER A 206 15.10 -30.92 26.30
CA SER A 206 14.50 -31.61 27.46
C SER A 206 14.69 -33.13 27.41
N ILE A 207 14.62 -33.73 26.22
CA ILE A 207 14.81 -35.16 26.01
C ILE A 207 16.28 -35.56 26.19
N LEU A 208 17.23 -34.74 25.72
CA LEU A 208 18.65 -34.98 25.94
C LEU A 208 19.03 -34.94 27.42
N GLU A 209 18.47 -34.02 28.20
CA GLU A 209 18.66 -33.97 29.65
C GLU A 209 18.07 -35.21 30.34
N ARG A 210 16.86 -35.65 29.96
CA ARG A 210 16.25 -36.88 30.50
C ARG A 210 17.08 -38.13 30.18
N LEU A 211 17.64 -38.23 28.98
CA LEU A 211 18.52 -39.33 28.58
C LEU A 211 19.86 -39.32 29.35
N LYS A 212 20.38 -38.12 29.65
CA LYS A 212 21.59 -37.93 30.43
C LYS A 212 21.39 -38.36 31.89
N SER A 213 20.33 -37.88 32.54
CA SER A 213 19.97 -38.30 33.91
C SER A 213 19.71 -39.81 33.99
N LEU A 214 19.05 -40.39 32.99
CA LEU A 214 18.82 -41.84 32.94
C LEU A 214 20.12 -42.64 32.87
N LYS A 215 21.13 -42.14 32.13
CA LYS A 215 22.45 -42.75 32.07
C LYS A 215 23.20 -42.63 33.40
N GLU A 216 23.14 -41.47 34.05
CA GLU A 216 23.75 -41.26 35.37
C GLU A 216 23.17 -42.21 36.43
N LEU A 217 21.85 -42.44 36.43
CA LEU A 217 21.19 -43.39 37.34
C LEU A 217 21.65 -44.84 37.13
N LYS A 218 21.92 -45.22 35.87
CA LYS A 218 22.49 -46.54 35.55
C LYS A 218 23.93 -46.64 36.03
N ASP A 219 24.74 -45.63 35.73
CA ASP A 219 26.17 -45.61 36.08
C ASP A 219 26.38 -45.55 37.60
N SER A 220 25.43 -44.99 38.36
CA SER A 220 25.41 -45.01 39.83
C SER A 220 24.80 -46.28 40.45
N GLY A 221 24.36 -47.24 39.64
CA GLY A 221 23.76 -48.50 40.09
C GLY A 221 22.38 -48.38 40.73
N LEU A 222 21.67 -47.26 40.51
CA LEU A 222 20.33 -47.02 41.07
C LEU A 222 19.22 -47.70 40.25
N ILE A 223 19.52 -48.07 39.00
CA ILE A 223 18.63 -48.84 38.12
C ILE A 223 19.43 -49.96 37.44
N ASN A 224 18.74 -51.04 37.08
CA ASN A 224 19.36 -52.15 36.35
C ASN A 224 19.29 -51.97 34.81
N GLU A 225 19.96 -52.86 34.07
CA GLU A 225 20.05 -52.78 32.60
C GLU A 225 18.69 -52.88 31.90
N GLU A 226 17.74 -53.64 32.46
CA GLU A 226 16.41 -53.82 31.88
C GLU A 226 15.55 -52.57 32.08
N GLU A 227 15.59 -51.98 33.27
CA GLU A 227 14.92 -50.72 33.60
C GLU A 227 15.44 -49.56 32.76
N PHE A 228 16.77 -49.51 32.55
CA PHE A 228 17.40 -48.52 31.69
C PHE A 228 16.89 -48.63 30.25
N LYS A 229 16.84 -49.84 29.68
CA LYS A 229 16.37 -50.07 28.31
C LYS A 229 14.89 -49.70 28.13
N SER A 230 14.05 -50.07 29.10
CA SER A 230 12.63 -49.75 29.09
C SER A 230 12.39 -48.23 29.12
N LYS A 231 12.99 -47.53 30.07
CA LYS A 231 12.84 -46.06 30.20
C LYS A 231 13.47 -45.29 29.04
N LYS A 232 14.59 -45.76 28.51
CA LYS A 232 15.21 -45.16 27.31
C LYS A 232 14.28 -45.26 26.11
N LYS A 233 13.62 -46.41 25.93
CA LYS A 233 12.65 -46.64 24.85
C LYS A 233 11.46 -45.69 24.99
N GLU A 234 10.88 -45.57 26.19
CA GLU A 234 9.77 -44.66 26.48
C GLU A 234 10.12 -43.19 26.18
N ILE A 235 11.33 -42.75 26.53
CA ILE A 235 11.80 -41.39 26.24
C ILE A 235 11.96 -41.17 24.73
N ILE A 236 12.47 -42.14 23.99
CA ILE A 236 12.64 -42.06 22.53
C ILE A 236 11.30 -42.13 21.80
N GLU A 237 10.33 -42.92 22.29
CA GLU A 237 8.98 -43.01 21.73
C GLU A 237 8.13 -41.75 21.99
N SER A 238 8.60 -40.84 22.85
CA SER A 238 7.98 -39.53 23.10
C SER A 238 8.44 -38.41 22.14
N LEU A 239 9.30 -38.72 21.16
CA LEU A 239 9.70 -37.88 20.03
C LEU A 239 8.66 -37.88 18.90
#